data_AF-A0A291T8D7-F1
#
_entry.id   AF-A0A291T8D7-F1
#
_cell.length_a   1.000
_cell.length_b   1.000
_cell.length_c   1.000
_cell.angle_alpha   90.00
_cell.angle_beta   90.00
_cell.angle_gamma   90.00
#
_symmetry.space_group_name_H-M   'P 1'
#
loop_
_entity.id
_entity.type
_entity.pdbx_description
1 polymer ?
#
loop_
_entity_poly.entity_id
_entity_poly.type
_entity_poly.pdbx_seq_one_letter_code
_entity_poly.pdbx_strand_id
1 'polypeptide(L)'
;MLYCTYDQYQTAGGTLDEAAFDTLCARASRLIDRHTFGRAEPHARACAGCAALLADACVQIVDAMSAAQSACAVPGASSVSNDGYSVTFTSGALSERLAAEAQGILSNALGSDPHGLLYRGCF
;
A
#
# COMPACT_ATOMS: atom_id res chain seq x y z
N MET A 1 4.06 -1.00 -12.12
CA MET A 1 4.57 -2.39 -11.98
C MET A 1 4.01 -3.03 -10.69
N LEU A 2 4.03 -4.37 -10.52
CA LEU A 2 3.82 -4.99 -9.20
C LEU A 2 5.15 -5.14 -8.48
N TYR A 3 5.22 -4.69 -7.22
CA TYR A 3 6.46 -4.74 -6.43
C TYR A 3 6.64 -6.04 -5.64
N CYS A 4 5.58 -6.84 -5.49
CA CYS A 4 5.60 -8.13 -4.82
C CYS A 4 4.82 -9.17 -5.63
N THR A 5 5.29 -10.42 -5.63
CA THR A 5 4.57 -11.57 -6.21
C THR A 5 3.83 -12.33 -5.12
N TYR A 6 2.82 -13.13 -5.51
CA TYR A 6 2.07 -13.93 -4.54
C TYR A 6 2.95 -14.94 -3.79
N ASP A 7 3.94 -15.54 -4.46
CA ASP A 7 4.92 -16.44 -3.85
C ASP A 7 5.78 -15.75 -2.78
N GLN A 8 6.24 -14.52 -3.05
CA GLN A 8 6.97 -13.70 -2.07
C GLN A 8 6.10 -13.36 -0.87
N TYR A 9 4.83 -13.02 -1.10
CA TYR A 9 3.86 -12.74 -0.05
C TYR A 9 3.60 -13.97 0.82
N GLN A 10 3.39 -15.15 0.23
CA GLN A 10 3.22 -16.40 0.99
C GLN A 10 4.47 -16.75 1.79
N THR A 11 5.66 -16.59 1.20
CA THR A 11 6.94 -16.84 1.88
C THR A 11 7.12 -15.92 3.10
N ALA A 12 6.62 -14.69 3.03
CA ALA A 12 6.61 -13.75 4.14
C ALA A 12 5.54 -14.05 5.21
N GLY A 13 4.75 -15.12 5.06
CA GLY A 13 3.71 -15.53 6.00
C GLY A 13 2.31 -15.01 5.67
N GLY A 14 2.10 -14.52 4.45
CA GLY A 14 0.81 -14.02 3.97
C GLY A 14 -0.30 -15.05 4.03
N THR A 15 -1.50 -14.63 4.44
CA THR A 15 -2.65 -15.53 4.69
C THR A 15 -3.81 -15.35 3.71
N LEU A 16 -3.71 -14.37 2.81
CA LEU A 16 -4.73 -14.07 1.82
C LEU A 16 -4.75 -15.09 0.68
N ASP A 17 -5.96 -15.36 0.17
CA ASP A 17 -6.15 -16.03 -1.11
C ASP A 17 -5.59 -15.18 -2.26
N GLU A 18 -5.16 -15.83 -3.34
CA GLU A 18 -4.49 -15.20 -4.48
C GLU A 18 -5.32 -14.05 -5.11
N ALA A 19 -6.62 -14.23 -5.26
CA ALA A 19 -7.50 -13.20 -5.82
C ALA A 19 -7.62 -11.94 -4.94
N ALA A 20 -7.63 -12.13 -3.61
CA ALA A 20 -7.64 -11.03 -2.65
C ALA A 20 -6.29 -10.32 -2.63
N PHE A 21 -5.20 -11.10 -2.65
CA PHE A 21 -3.84 -10.59 -2.78
C PHE A 21 -3.67 -9.74 -4.04
N ASP A 22 -4.06 -10.23 -5.23
CA ASP A 22 -3.87 -9.51 -6.49
C ASP A 22 -4.48 -8.10 -6.45
N THR A 23 -5.69 -8.01 -5.92
CA THR A 23 -6.41 -6.75 -5.78
C THR A 23 -5.67 -5.78 -4.85
N LEU A 24 -5.17 -6.28 -3.72
CA LEU A 24 -4.47 -5.46 -2.72
C LEU A 24 -3.05 -5.13 -3.14
N CYS A 25 -2.33 -6.04 -3.77
CA CYS A 25 -0.99 -5.83 -4.28
C CYS A 25 -0.98 -4.79 -5.39
N ALA A 26 -1.99 -4.79 -6.27
CA ALA A 26 -2.16 -3.73 -7.26
C ALA A 26 -2.40 -2.36 -6.63
N ARG A 27 -3.17 -2.29 -5.53
CA ARG A 27 -3.42 -1.05 -4.79
C ARG A 27 -2.17 -0.57 -4.04
N ALA A 28 -1.50 -1.49 -3.33
CA ALA A 28 -0.24 -1.23 -2.64
C ALA A 28 0.81 -0.69 -3.61
N SER A 29 0.96 -1.33 -4.77
CA SER A 29 1.94 -0.90 -5.78
C SER A 29 1.67 0.51 -6.31
N ARG A 30 0.39 0.85 -6.59
CA ARG A 30 0.01 2.22 -6.99
C ARG A 30 0.30 3.25 -5.89
N LEU A 31 0.14 2.85 -4.63
CA LEU A 31 0.39 3.71 -3.50
C LEU A 31 1.90 3.96 -3.35
N ILE A 32 2.73 2.92 -3.49
CA ILE A 32 4.20 3.05 -3.56
C ILE A 32 4.61 3.99 -4.70
N ASP A 33 4.05 3.81 -5.90
CA ASP A 33 4.31 4.69 -7.05
C ASP A 33 3.93 6.14 -6.75
N ARG A 34 2.82 6.37 -6.05
CA ARG A 34 2.39 7.71 -5.65
C ARG A 34 3.37 8.37 -4.69
N HIS A 35 3.81 7.66 -3.66
CA HIS A 35 4.74 8.18 -2.65
C HIS A 35 6.16 8.37 -3.19
N THR A 36 6.54 7.60 -4.20
CA THR A 36 7.84 7.68 -4.85
C THR A 36 7.82 8.50 -6.15
N PHE A 37 6.67 9.10 -6.51
CA PHE A 37 6.46 9.83 -7.76
C PHE A 37 6.90 9.05 -9.01
N GLY A 38 6.64 7.73 -9.02
CA GLY A 38 7.00 6.82 -10.09
C GLY A 38 8.49 6.49 -10.22
N ARG A 39 9.33 6.90 -9.26
CA ARG A 39 10.78 6.61 -9.27
C ARG A 39 11.13 5.19 -8.85
N ALA A 40 10.25 4.52 -8.10
CA ALA A 40 10.48 3.18 -7.60
C ALA A 40 10.61 2.14 -8.73
N GLU A 41 9.79 2.20 -9.77
CA GLU A 41 9.81 1.22 -10.87
C GLU A 41 11.17 1.13 -11.59
N PRO A 42 11.76 2.23 -12.10
CA PRO A 42 13.07 2.16 -12.75
C PRO A 42 14.20 1.76 -11.79
N HIS A 43 14.11 2.14 -10.50
CA HIS A 43 15.13 1.78 -9.51
C HIS A 43 15.05 0.32 -9.05
N ALA A 44 13.85 -0.24 -8.92
CA ALA A 44 13.66 -1.67 -8.65
C ALA A 44 14.27 -2.54 -9.75
N ARG A 45 14.25 -2.07 -11.01
CA ARG A 45 14.92 -2.77 -12.13
C ARG A 45 16.45 -2.64 -12.09
N ALA A 46 16.98 -1.54 -11.58
CA ALA A 46 18.41 -1.25 -11.57
C ALA A 46 19.13 -1.75 -10.31
N CYS A 47 18.43 -1.91 -9.18
CA CYS A 47 19.02 -2.25 -7.89
C CYS A 47 18.21 -3.36 -7.19
N ALA A 48 18.81 -4.55 -7.09
CA ALA A 48 18.19 -5.71 -6.44
C ALA A 48 17.88 -5.48 -4.95
N GLY A 49 18.70 -4.68 -4.25
CA GLY A 49 18.44 -4.30 -2.86
C GLY A 49 17.20 -3.41 -2.73
N CYS A 50 17.04 -2.43 -3.63
CA CYS A 50 15.82 -1.61 -3.67
C CYS A 50 14.60 -2.44 -4.04
N ALA A 51 14.73 -3.38 -4.96
CA ALA A 51 13.64 -4.29 -5.32
C ALA A 51 13.18 -5.12 -4.12
N ALA A 52 14.12 -5.66 -3.33
CA ALA A 52 13.79 -6.41 -2.12
C ALA A 52 13.09 -5.52 -1.08
N LEU A 53 13.62 -4.33 -0.78
CA LEU A 53 12.99 -3.39 0.16
C LEU A 53 11.59 -2.95 -0.28
N LEU A 54 11.39 -2.73 -1.58
CA LEU A 54 10.08 -2.39 -2.14
C LEU A 54 9.11 -3.57 -2.10
N ALA A 55 9.59 -4.80 -2.27
CA ALA A 55 8.79 -6.01 -2.11
C ALA A 55 8.35 -6.19 -0.64
N ASP A 56 9.28 -6.07 0.31
CA ASP A 56 8.99 -6.13 1.75
C ASP A 56 8.00 -5.04 2.19
N ALA A 57 8.16 -3.82 1.67
CA ALA A 57 7.22 -2.73 1.92
C ALA A 57 5.83 -3.04 1.32
N CYS A 58 5.79 -3.60 0.11
CA CYS A 58 4.54 -3.97 -0.54
C CYS A 58 3.78 -5.05 0.23
N VAL A 59 4.47 -6.08 0.76
CA VAL A 59 3.88 -7.10 1.64
C VAL A 59 3.22 -6.46 2.85
N GLN A 60 3.96 -5.62 3.58
CA GLN A 60 3.46 -4.96 4.79
C GLN A 60 2.25 -4.05 4.50
N ILE A 61 2.26 -3.33 3.37
CA ILE A 61 1.12 -2.51 2.96
C ILE A 61 -0.11 -3.39 2.63
N VAL A 62 0.08 -4.55 2.00
CA VAL A 62 -1.02 -5.49 1.72
C VAL A 62 -1.65 -6.00 3.01
N ASP A 63 -0.83 -6.37 4.01
CA ASP A 63 -1.34 -6.83 5.32
C ASP A 63 -2.06 -5.72 6.07
N ALA A 64 -1.51 -4.49 6.07
CA ALA A 64 -2.16 -3.30 6.61
C ALA A 64 -3.54 -3.05 5.97
N MET A 65 -3.62 -3.12 4.63
CA MET A 65 -4.87 -2.98 3.89
C MET A 65 -5.87 -4.08 4.23
N SER A 66 -5.41 -5.33 4.38
CA SER A 66 -6.24 -6.46 4.78
C SER A 66 -6.81 -6.30 6.20
N ALA A 67 -5.96 -5.90 7.15
CA ALA A 67 -6.35 -5.63 8.53
C ALA A 67 -7.36 -4.48 8.62
N ALA A 68 -7.14 -3.40 7.87
CA ALA A 68 -8.06 -2.26 7.81
C ALA A 68 -9.44 -2.65 7.23
N GLN A 69 -9.47 -3.48 6.17
CA GLN A 69 -10.72 -3.99 5.61
C GLN A 69 -11.48 -4.89 6.60
N SER A 70 -10.76 -5.77 7.30
CA SER A 70 -11.34 -6.65 8.32
C SER A 70 -11.90 -5.86 9.50
N ALA A 71 -11.22 -4.79 9.93
CA ALA A 71 -11.70 -3.90 11.00
C ALA A 71 -12.94 -3.08 10.59
N CYS A 72 -13.10 -2.79 9.29
CA CYS A 72 -14.24 -2.05 8.75
C CYS A 72 -15.45 -2.95 8.41
N ALA A 73 -15.32 -4.27 8.50
CA ALA A 73 -16.38 -5.25 8.23
C ALA A 73 -17.43 -5.34 9.35
N VAL A 74 -17.75 -4.22 10.02
CA VAL A 74 -18.88 -4.13 10.95
C VAL A 74 -20.19 -4.24 10.15
N PRO A 75 -21.03 -5.26 10.38
CA PRO A 75 -22.29 -5.40 9.67
C PRO A 75 -23.24 -4.27 10.10
N GLY A 76 -23.55 -3.35 9.18
CA GLY A 76 -24.54 -2.29 9.42
C GLY A 76 -24.36 -0.97 8.67
N ALA A 77 -23.18 -0.68 8.11
CA ALA A 77 -22.98 0.53 7.31
C ALA A 77 -23.44 0.32 5.85
N SER A 78 -24.75 0.23 5.64
CA SER A 78 -25.32 0.35 4.29
C SER A 78 -25.26 1.82 3.89
N SER A 79 -24.44 2.15 2.89
CA SER A 79 -24.44 3.46 2.26
C SER A 79 -25.87 3.83 1.87
N VAL A 80 -26.40 4.93 2.41
CA VAL A 80 -27.69 5.48 1.97
C VAL A 80 -27.38 6.51 0.91
N SER A 81 -27.62 6.17 -0.35
CA SER A 81 -27.61 7.12 -1.46
C SER A 81 -28.95 7.84 -1.50
N ASN A 82 -28.94 9.14 -1.20
CA ASN A 82 -30.09 10.01 -1.46
C ASN A 82 -29.58 11.30 -2.12
N ASP A 83 -29.88 11.47 -3.41
CA ASP A 83 -29.64 12.68 -4.23
C ASP A 83 -28.19 13.19 -4.42
N GLY A 84 -27.30 12.35 -4.94
CA GLY A 84 -26.09 12.81 -5.66
C GLY A 84 -24.98 13.45 -4.81
N TYR A 85 -25.14 13.53 -3.49
CA TYR A 85 -24.10 13.99 -2.56
C TYR A 85 -23.73 12.86 -1.59
N SER A 86 -22.70 12.08 -1.95
CA SER A 86 -22.11 11.09 -1.05
C SER A 86 -21.10 11.79 -0.13
N VAL A 87 -21.41 11.93 1.15
CA VAL A 87 -20.38 12.21 2.16
C VAL A 87 -20.06 10.93 2.91
N THR A 88 -18.88 10.40 2.61
CA THR A 88 -18.33 9.23 3.31
C THR A 88 -17.28 9.71 4.31
N PHE A 89 -17.74 10.22 5.45
CA PHE A 89 -16.87 10.70 6.53
C PHE A 89 -15.95 9.61 7.13
N THR A 90 -16.23 8.34 6.87
CA THR A 90 -15.40 7.20 7.27
C THR A 90 -14.39 6.76 6.19
N SER A 91 -14.73 6.81 4.90
CA SER A 91 -13.82 6.32 3.84
C SER A 91 -12.69 7.30 3.50
N GLY A 92 -12.92 8.61 3.59
CA GLY A 92 -11.85 9.61 3.38
C GLY A 92 -10.76 9.50 4.45
N ALA A 93 -11.16 9.54 5.73
CA ALA A 93 -10.26 9.39 6.87
C ALA A 93 -9.53 8.03 6.89
N LEU A 94 -10.19 6.94 6.48
CA LEU A 94 -9.54 5.64 6.33
C LEU A 94 -8.52 5.63 5.18
N SER A 95 -8.85 6.25 4.04
CA SER A 95 -7.91 6.36 2.92
C SER A 95 -6.70 7.22 3.27
N GLU A 96 -6.88 8.29 4.04
CA GLU A 96 -5.79 9.15 4.51
C GLU A 96 -4.93 8.44 5.57
N ARG A 97 -5.56 7.72 6.51
CA ARG A 97 -4.84 6.90 7.50
C ARG A 97 -4.01 5.80 6.84
N LEU A 98 -4.58 5.10 5.87
CA LEU A 98 -3.88 4.05 5.13
C LEU A 98 -2.74 4.63 4.30
N ALA A 99 -2.92 5.79 3.68
CA ALA A 99 -1.84 6.49 2.98
C ALA A 99 -0.71 6.93 3.93
N ALA A 100 -1.06 7.45 5.12
CA ALA A 100 -0.08 7.82 6.14
C ALA A 100 0.67 6.61 6.70
N GLU A 101 -0.04 5.51 6.97
CA GLU A 101 0.53 4.26 7.46
C GLU A 101 1.48 3.66 6.42
N ALA A 102 1.07 3.62 5.16
CA ALA A 102 1.91 3.11 4.09
C ALA A 102 3.14 4.00 3.82
N GLN A 103 3.04 5.32 3.97
CA GLN A 103 4.21 6.21 3.99
C GLN A 103 5.17 5.85 5.13
N GLY A 104 4.63 5.55 6.32
CA GLY A 104 5.41 5.08 7.47
C GLY A 104 6.13 3.75 7.19
N ILE A 105 5.42 2.78 6.64
CA ILE A 105 5.97 1.48 6.22
C ILE A 105 7.09 1.67 5.19
N LEU A 106 6.86 2.50 4.17
CA LEU A 106 7.86 2.78 3.14
C LEU A 106 9.08 3.50 3.71
N SER A 107 8.90 4.46 4.60
CA SER A 107 10.00 5.14 5.27
C SER A 107 10.81 4.21 6.18
N ASN A 108 10.15 3.25 6.84
CA ASN A 108 10.83 2.26 7.66
C ASN A 108 11.60 1.25 6.81
N ALA A 109 10.98 0.75 5.73
CA ALA A 109 11.60 -0.21 4.82
C ALA A 109 12.81 0.40 4.08
N LEU A 110 12.69 1.64 3.58
CA LEU A 110 13.77 2.32 2.86
C LEU A 110 14.81 2.95 3.79
N GLY A 111 14.51 3.09 5.09
CA GLY A 111 15.41 3.60 6.12
C GLY A 111 16.02 4.97 5.78
N SER A 112 17.34 5.01 5.57
CA SER A 112 18.07 6.22 5.16
C SER A 112 17.71 6.71 3.75
N ASP A 113 16.94 5.93 2.98
CA ASP A 113 16.58 6.19 1.59
C ASP A 113 17.82 6.55 0.74
N PRO A 114 18.77 5.60 0.58
CA PRO A 114 20.07 5.87 -0.05
C PRO A 114 19.96 6.37 -1.51
N HIS A 115 18.80 6.19 -2.15
CA HIS A 115 18.54 6.59 -3.52
C HIS A 115 17.52 7.74 -3.66
N GLY A 116 17.04 8.33 -2.54
CA GLY A 116 16.12 9.46 -2.57
C GLY A 116 14.80 9.15 -3.27
N LEU A 117 14.26 7.94 -3.07
CA LEU A 117 13.03 7.45 -3.67
C LEU A 117 11.80 8.09 -3.01
N LEU A 118 11.88 8.42 -1.72
CA LEU A 118 10.76 8.97 -0.99
C LEU A 118 10.65 10.48 -1.22
N TYR A 119 9.44 10.92 -1.54
CA TYR A 119 9.15 12.35 -1.48
C TYR A 119 9.02 12.80 -0.02
N ARG A 120 9.91 13.72 0.40
CA ARG A 120 9.97 14.27 1.76
C ARG A 120 9.32 15.65 1.92
N GLY A 121 8.62 16.15 0.89
CA GLY A 121 8.13 17.54 0.85
C GLY A 121 9.22 18.51 0.40
N CYS A 122 8.82 19.64 -0.21
CA CYS A 122 9.75 20.73 -0.51
C CYS A 122 10.27 21.34 0.81
N PHE A 123 11.59 21.48 0.92
CA PHE A 123 12.25 22.25 1.98
C PHE A 123 12.01 23.75 1.80
#